data_AF-A0AAJ2Q0J6-F1
#
_entry.id   AF-A0AAJ2Q0J6-F1
#
_cell.length_a   1.000
_cell.length_b   1.000
_cell.length_c   1.000
_cell.angle_alpha   90.00
_cell.angle_beta   90.00
_cell.angle_gamma   90.00
#
_symmetry.space_group_name_H-M   'P 1'
#
loop_
_entity.id
_entity.type
_entity.pdbx_description
1 polymer ?
#
loop_
_entity_poly.entity_id
_entity_poly.type
_entity_poly.pdbx_seq_one_letter_code
_entity_poly.pdbx_strand_id
1 'polypeptide(L)'
;MNHAQLTALGRALRLLGEHGDALNADTPDARLHEVKADLRRALELLDETVTAAAPTTRCAEHPNGPVDEEAPDRCLLCETRRRAARRTQLNDSYGPP
;
A
#
# COMPACT_ATOMS: atom_id res chain seq x y z
N MET A 1 -6.08 0.66 4.48
CA MET A 1 -5.41 0.33 3.20
C MET A 1 -3.89 0.34 3.35
N ASN A 2 -3.24 -0.81 3.15
CA ASN A 2 -1.79 -1.00 3.32
C ASN A 2 -1.05 -0.86 1.97
N HIS A 3 0.07 -0.13 1.93
CA HIS A 3 0.90 0.06 0.72
C HIS A 3 1.37 -1.26 0.09
N ALA A 4 1.59 -2.29 0.93
CA ALA A 4 1.93 -3.63 0.46
C ALA A 4 0.80 -4.26 -0.39
N GLN A 5 -0.47 -4.04 -0.02
CA GLN A 5 -1.63 -4.57 -0.75
C GLN A 5 -1.77 -3.88 -2.11
N LEU A 6 -1.63 -2.55 -2.18
CA LEU A 6 -1.65 -1.82 -3.45
C LEU A 6 -0.53 -2.27 -4.40
N THR A 7 0.66 -2.55 -3.85
CA THR A 7 1.79 -3.05 -4.63
C THR A 7 1.52 -4.48 -5.13
N ALA A 8 0.95 -5.35 -4.29
CA ALA A 8 0.58 -6.71 -4.68
C ALA A 8 -0.50 -6.73 -5.77
N LEU A 9 -1.54 -5.91 -5.62
CA LEU A 9 -2.59 -5.74 -6.64
C LEU A 9 -2.02 -5.22 -7.95
N GLY A 10 -1.17 -4.19 -7.91
CA GLY A 10 -0.52 -3.64 -9.10
C GLY A 10 0.31 -4.68 -9.87
N ARG A 11 1.00 -5.58 -9.17
CA ARG A 11 1.72 -6.70 -9.82
C ARG A 11 0.77 -7.72 -10.43
N ALA A 12 -0.30 -8.10 -9.73
CA ALA A 12 -1.27 -9.07 -10.23
C ALA A 12 -1.96 -8.57 -11.50
N LEU A 13 -2.34 -7.29 -11.55
CA LEU A 13 -2.95 -6.67 -12.73
C LEU A 13 -1.99 -6.59 -13.92
N ARG A 14 -0.70 -6.35 -13.69
CA ARG A 14 0.31 -6.36 -14.77
C ARG A 14 0.45 -7.75 -15.38
N LEU A 15 0.61 -8.79 -14.56
CA LEU A 15 0.70 -10.18 -15.03
C LEU A 15 -0.55 -10.58 -15.84
N LEU A 16 -1.73 -10.14 -15.41
CA LEU A 16 -2.96 -10.38 -16.15
C LEU A 16 -2.96 -9.71 -17.54
N GLY A 17 -2.44 -8.49 -17.64
CA GLY A 17 -2.27 -7.79 -18.92
C GLY A 17 -1.32 -8.57 -19.86
N GLU A 18 -0.19 -9.03 -19.34
CA GLU A 18 0.78 -9.85 -20.09
C GLU A 18 0.15 -11.16 -20.57
N HIS A 19 -0.69 -11.80 -19.75
CA HIS A 19 -1.47 -12.96 -20.19
C HIS A 19 -2.43 -12.62 -21.33
N GLY A 20 -3.15 -11.50 -21.21
CA GLY A 20 -4.06 -11.02 -22.25
C GLY A 20 -3.39 -10.79 -23.59
N ASP A 21 -2.20 -10.18 -23.58
CA ASP A 21 -1.39 -9.92 -24.79
C ASP A 21 -0.89 -11.22 -25.44
N ALA A 22 -0.64 -12.26 -24.65
CA ALA A 22 -0.15 -13.55 -25.14
C ALA A 22 -1.27 -14.49 -25.65
N LEU A 23 -2.54 -14.18 -25.35
CA LEU A 23 -3.68 -15.01 -25.75
C LEU A 23 -3.87 -15.01 -27.27
N ASN A 24 -3.89 -16.21 -27.84
CA ASN A 24 -4.17 -16.44 -29.26
C ASN A 24 -4.91 -17.77 -29.45
N ALA A 25 -5.29 -18.09 -30.69
CA ALA A 25 -6.07 -19.28 -31.04
C ALA A 25 -5.39 -20.61 -30.68
N ASP A 26 -4.05 -20.63 -30.60
CA ASP A 26 -3.24 -21.82 -30.29
C ASP A 26 -2.90 -21.94 -28.79
N THR A 27 -3.50 -21.10 -27.94
CA THR A 27 -3.24 -21.12 -26.51
C THR A 27 -3.68 -22.45 -25.90
N PRO A 28 -2.79 -23.23 -25.26
CA PRO A 28 -3.17 -24.48 -24.63
C PRO A 28 -4.12 -24.29 -23.44
N ASP A 29 -5.05 -25.21 -23.24
CA ASP A 29 -5.99 -25.20 -22.09
C ASP A 29 -5.28 -25.05 -20.74
N ALA A 30 -4.09 -25.66 -20.58
CA ALA A 30 -3.28 -25.51 -19.37
C ALA A 30 -2.97 -24.03 -19.05
N ARG A 31 -2.64 -23.23 -20.09
CA ARG A 31 -2.42 -21.79 -19.94
C ARG A 31 -3.72 -21.06 -19.59
N LEU A 32 -4.85 -21.44 -20.17
CA LEU A 32 -6.15 -20.86 -19.81
C LEU A 32 -6.51 -21.13 -18.33
N HIS A 33 -6.15 -22.30 -17.81
CA HIS A 33 -6.31 -22.62 -16.39
C HIS A 33 -5.40 -21.79 -15.48
N GLU A 34 -4.15 -21.52 -15.89
CA GLU A 34 -3.24 -20.60 -15.18
C GLU A 34 -3.83 -19.18 -15.14
N VAL A 35 -4.23 -18.64 -16.29
CA VAL A 35 -4.84 -17.30 -16.39
C VAL A 35 -6.09 -17.20 -15.51
N LYS A 36 -6.94 -18.23 -15.49
CA LYS A 36 -8.11 -18.31 -14.61
C LYS A 36 -7.73 -18.27 -13.12
N ALA A 37 -6.66 -18.95 -12.71
CA ALA A 37 -6.20 -18.94 -11.33
C ALA A 37 -5.67 -17.55 -10.93
N ASP A 38 -4.92 -16.90 -11.81
CA ASP A 38 -4.36 -15.57 -11.56
C ASP A 38 -5.44 -14.48 -11.56
N LEU A 39 -6.46 -14.58 -12.42
CA LEU A 39 -7.66 -13.74 -12.38
C LEU A 39 -8.36 -13.81 -11.03
N ARG A 40 -8.57 -15.01 -10.50
CA ARG A 40 -9.20 -15.20 -9.18
C ARG A 40 -8.37 -14.59 -8.07
N ARG A 41 -7.05 -14.76 -8.11
CA ARG A 41 -6.14 -14.16 -7.13
C ARG A 41 -6.16 -12.63 -7.19
N ALA A 42 -6.18 -12.05 -8.38
CA ALA A 42 -6.26 -10.60 -8.56
C ALA A 42 -7.60 -10.04 -8.03
N LEU A 43 -8.71 -10.75 -8.26
CA LEU A 43 -10.03 -10.40 -7.71
C LEU A 43 -10.06 -10.45 -6.19
N GLU A 44 -9.48 -11.49 -5.58
CA GLU A 44 -9.39 -11.62 -4.13
C GLU A 44 -8.58 -10.46 -3.51
N LEU A 45 -7.41 -10.15 -4.09
CA LEU A 45 -6.61 -9.00 -3.66
C LEU A 45 -7.36 -7.67 -3.80
N LEU A 46 -8.13 -7.50 -4.89
CA LEU A 46 -8.95 -6.31 -5.09
C LEU A 46 -10.05 -6.22 -4.04
N ASP A 47 -10.76 -7.30 -3.76
CA ASP A 47 -11.82 -7.35 -2.76
C ASP A 47 -11.29 -7.01 -1.38
N GLU A 48 -10.14 -7.58 -0.99
CA GLU A 48 -9.44 -7.21 0.25
C GLU A 48 -9.10 -5.72 0.29
N THR A 49 -8.65 -5.13 -0.82
CA THR A 49 -8.29 -3.70 -0.85
C THR A 49 -9.50 -2.77 -0.74
N VAL A 50 -10.63 -3.14 -1.33
CA VAL A 50 -11.84 -2.31 -1.36
C VAL A 50 -12.67 -2.47 -0.07
N THR A 51 -12.68 -3.67 0.52
CA THR A 51 -13.42 -3.95 1.76
C THR A 51 -12.64 -3.55 3.01
N ALA A 52 -11.31 -3.44 2.95
CA ALA A 52 -10.51 -2.97 4.07
C ALA A 52 -10.87 -1.53 4.43
N ALA A 53 -11.26 -1.31 5.69
CA ALA A 53 -11.52 0.01 6.22
C ALA A 53 -10.34 0.97 5.93
N ALA A 54 -10.67 2.21 5.56
CA ALA A 54 -9.67 3.25 5.44
C ALA A 54 -8.92 3.38 6.78
N PRO A 55 -7.58 3.53 6.79
CA PRO A 55 -6.86 3.74 8.03
C PRO A 55 -7.38 5.03 8.66
N THR A 56 -7.89 4.95 9.88
CA THR A 56 -8.33 6.13 10.63
C THR A 56 -7.29 6.48 11.67
N THR A 57 -6.81 7.73 11.63
CA THR A 57 -6.00 8.30 12.71
C THR A 57 -6.92 8.92 13.78
N ARG A 58 -6.37 9.30 14.92
CA ARG A 58 -7.06 10.11 15.95
C ARG A 58 -6.76 11.61 15.79
N CYS A 59 -6.15 12.02 14.68
CA CYS A 59 -5.79 13.40 14.40
C CYS A 59 -6.94 14.12 13.68
N ALA A 60 -7.32 15.30 14.17
CA ALA A 60 -8.35 16.13 13.54
C ALA A 60 -7.90 16.71 12.19
N GLU A 61 -6.59 16.92 11.98
CA GLU A 61 -6.06 17.43 10.71
C GLU A 61 -6.01 16.33 9.62
N HIS A 62 -5.78 15.07 10.01
CA HIS A 62 -5.59 13.96 9.07
C HIS A 62 -6.40 12.72 9.47
N PRO A 63 -7.74 12.79 9.52
CA PRO A 63 -8.58 11.69 10.03
C PRO A 63 -8.38 10.39 9.25
N ASN A 64 -8.09 10.47 7.94
CA ASN A 64 -7.82 9.32 7.07
C ASN A 64 -6.36 9.24 6.61
N GLY A 65 -5.44 9.86 7.36
CA GLY A 65 -4.02 9.84 7.05
C GLY A 65 -3.38 8.45 7.25
N PRO A 66 -2.13 8.25 6.77
CA PRO A 66 -1.39 7.04 7.06
C PRO A 66 -1.21 6.84 8.57
N VAL A 67 -1.43 5.61 9.02
CA VAL A 67 -1.39 5.23 10.44
C VAL A 67 0.02 4.83 10.86
N ASP A 68 0.50 5.38 11.97
CA ASP A 68 1.71 4.95 12.69
C ASP A 68 1.27 4.51 14.10
N GLU A 69 1.47 3.23 14.45
CA GLU A 69 1.03 2.70 15.75
C GLU A 69 1.82 3.26 16.93
N GLU A 70 3.03 3.76 16.69
CA GLU A 70 3.89 4.37 17.70
C GLU A 70 3.57 5.87 17.90
N ALA A 71 2.77 6.46 16.99
CA ALA A 71 2.37 7.86 17.09
C ALA A 71 1.23 8.05 18.12
N PRO A 72 1.27 9.10 18.97
CA PRO A 72 0.23 9.34 19.99
C PRO A 72 -1.19 9.49 19.43
N ASP A 73 -1.32 10.16 18.30
CA ASP A 73 -2.57 10.38 17.55
C ASP A 73 -2.72 9.41 16.38
N ARG A 74 -1.85 8.39 16.30
CA ARG A 74 -1.72 7.44 15.20
C ARG A 74 -1.45 8.07 13.84
N CYS A 75 -1.13 9.36 13.75
CA CYS A 75 -0.94 10.05 12.48
C CYS A 75 0.54 10.08 12.09
N LEU A 76 0.92 9.33 11.05
CA LEU A 76 2.31 9.30 10.57
C LEU A 76 2.79 10.68 10.10
N LEU A 77 1.92 11.50 9.49
CA LEU A 77 2.31 12.83 8.98
C LEU A 77 2.65 13.79 10.12
N CYS A 78 1.80 13.85 11.14
CA CYS A 78 2.02 14.67 12.33
C CYS A 78 3.22 14.16 13.12
N GLU A 79 3.36 12.84 13.28
CA GLU A 79 4.50 12.26 14.00
C GLU A 79 5.83 12.46 13.24
N THR A 80 5.84 12.37 11.92
CA THR A 80 7.02 12.69 11.09
C THR A 80 7.44 14.15 11.31
N ARG A 81 6.49 15.09 11.36
CA ARG A 81 6.75 16.50 11.68
C ARG A 81 7.32 16.65 13.10
N ARG A 82 6.75 15.98 14.09
CA ARG A 82 7.25 16.01 15.49
C ARG A 82 8.66 15.43 15.60
N ARG A 83 8.93 14.29 14.96
CA ARG A 83 10.27 13.65 14.89
C ARG A 83 11.30 14.59 14.24
N ALA A 84 10.92 15.27 13.16
CA ALA A 84 11.78 16.25 12.51
C ALA A 84 12.10 17.43 13.44
N ALA A 85 11.10 18.00 14.12
CA ALA A 85 11.30 19.09 15.08
C ALA A 85 12.21 18.69 16.25
N ARG A 86 12.02 17.50 16.84
CA ARG A 86 12.88 16.98 17.90
C ARG A 86 14.34 16.82 17.45
N ARG A 87 14.55 16.33 16.23
CA ARG A 87 15.90 16.19 15.65
C ARG A 87 16.57 17.54 15.44
N THR A 88 15.84 18.57 14.99
CA THR A 88 16.38 19.93 14.88
C THR A 88 16.78 20.49 16.24
N GLN A 89 15.93 20.35 17.27
CA GLN A 89 16.23 20.82 18.63
C GLN A 89 17.49 20.17 19.21
N LEU A 90 17.64 18.86 19.03
CA LEU A 90 18.85 18.14 19.46
C LEU A 90 20.10 18.65 18.75
N ASN A 91 20.04 18.81 17.43
CA ASN A 91 21.18 19.33 16.66
C ASN A 91 21.57 20.76 17.08
N ASP A 92 20.59 21.60 17.40
CA ASP A 92 20.81 22.98 17.87
C ASP A 92 21.45 22.99 19.27
N SER A 93 21.05 22.07 20.15
CA SER A 93 21.63 21.92 21.49
C SER A 93 23.06 21.38 21.53
N TYR A 94 23.53 20.79 20.42
CA TYR A 94 24.89 20.24 20.27
C TYR A 94 25.73 20.97 19.20
N GLY A 95 25.27 22.12 18.68
CA GLY A 95 26.03 22.95 17.73
C GLY A 95 27.24 23.65 18.39
N PRO A 96 28.32 23.95 17.64
CA PRO A 96 29.55 24.50 18.22
C PRO A 96 29.35 25.95 18.70
N PRO A 97 30.15 26.41 19.70
CA PRO A 97 30.03 27.72 20.33
C PRO A 97 30.28 28.91 19.39
#